data_AF-A0A6A4IEP8-F1
#
_entry.id   AF-A0A6A4IEP8-F1
#
_cell.length_a   1.000
_cell.length_b   1.000
_cell.length_c   1.000
_cell.angle_alpha   90.00
_cell.angle_beta   90.00
_cell.angle_gamma   90.00
#
_symmetry.space_group_name_H-M   'P 1'
#
loop_
_entity.id
_entity.type
_entity.pdbx_description
1 polymer ?
#
loop_
_entity_poly.entity_id
_entity_poly.type
_entity_poly.pdbx_seq_one_letter_code
_entity_poly.pdbx_strand_id
1 'polypeptide(L)'
;MVKIGWSLLHLASATISLSSATIHISSHRHIQTSNIASAPIIDLGYAQYQGVYDSVNNVTSYLGVRYAAPPIGDLRWRAPQSPANNSSAGVQQANTQPNPCPQASTGDASTNPLEGQSSLTRRADAPGTGPEDCLFLNVYFPGDTIPTKPFPTLVWIHGGGYISGGADTFEGSDLLREANNEIVAVIIQYRLGLFGFLPGSEVKANGTLNAGLFDQDFALRWVQSHISQFGGDPTKVTIWGQSAGAGSVLQHIVAQDGQTSPQLFRGAITSSTFLPSQYLYNDTIPELLYSEVVAQTNCSSADDSLTCLRSVNETLLETINTNLNVEGFFGTFLFVPVVDGTFITQRPTEALKQGKVNGKALLAVTNTNEGILFVNQTNPITNVSLYAGTLFPKFGPTQDNETAEIYASLGTPLEQDDAIMAESIFICPSFYLLSAFPNSSWKGQFAIPPATHGEDLDYYFPSSGTPGFNNTQFLAAFSGAFLSFVVSQDPNDKIAPTITPFWDMYSNGSTVMVFNQTVDDLPDIHVDTADASQLERCSFWNSVGALTGQ
;
A
#
# COMPACT_ATOMS: atom_id res chain seq x y z
N MET A 1 76.29 -26.57 -45.41
CA MET A 1 76.26 -26.62 -46.89
C MET A 1 74.82 -26.86 -47.33
N VAL A 2 74.40 -26.24 -48.44
CA VAL A 2 73.08 -26.37 -49.11
C VAL A 2 71.85 -25.80 -48.35
N LYS A 3 70.92 -25.21 -49.10
CA LYS A 3 69.72 -24.42 -48.70
C LYS A 3 68.41 -25.14 -49.10
N ILE A 4 67.27 -24.46 -48.80
CA ILE A 4 65.85 -24.62 -49.25
C ILE A 4 64.97 -25.18 -48.09
N GLY A 5 63.77 -24.70 -47.72
CA GLY A 5 62.89 -23.60 -48.18
C GLY A 5 61.40 -24.08 -48.20
N TRP A 6 60.34 -23.35 -47.81
CA TRP A 6 60.12 -21.95 -47.36
C TRP A 6 58.89 -21.87 -46.38
N SER A 7 58.81 -20.77 -45.60
CA SER A 7 57.64 -20.07 -45.02
C SER A 7 56.36 -20.77 -44.43
N LEU A 8 56.17 -20.57 -43.12
CA LEU A 8 54.96 -20.13 -42.37
C LEU A 8 53.53 -20.62 -42.73
N LEU A 9 52.83 -21.17 -41.72
CA LEU A 9 51.69 -20.49 -41.04
C LEU A 9 51.40 -21.10 -39.64
N HIS A 10 50.68 -20.37 -38.77
CA HIS A 10 50.33 -20.79 -37.40
C HIS A 10 48.88 -21.29 -37.26
N LEU A 11 48.61 -22.03 -36.17
CA LEU A 11 47.30 -22.63 -35.85
C LEU A 11 46.23 -21.57 -35.52
N ALA A 12 44.99 -21.86 -35.94
CA ALA A 12 43.78 -21.36 -35.30
C ALA A 12 42.71 -22.48 -35.33
N SER A 13 42.06 -22.73 -34.19
CA SER A 13 41.05 -23.80 -34.05
C SER A 13 39.67 -23.33 -34.52
N ALA A 14 38.93 -24.19 -35.20
CA ALA A 14 37.52 -23.97 -35.54
C ALA A 14 36.69 -25.22 -35.18
N THR A 15 35.66 -25.02 -34.35
CA THR A 15 34.68 -26.05 -33.98
C THR A 15 33.47 -26.03 -34.91
N ILE A 16 32.87 -27.20 -35.11
CA ILE A 16 31.88 -27.47 -36.16
C ILE A 16 30.47 -26.99 -35.75
N SER A 17 29.76 -26.37 -36.70
CA SER A 17 28.35 -25.98 -36.57
C SER A 17 27.42 -27.15 -36.92
N LEU A 18 26.32 -27.28 -36.16
CA LEU A 18 25.19 -28.18 -36.45
C LEU A 18 23.93 -27.34 -36.67
N SER A 19 23.28 -27.54 -37.81
CA SER A 19 22.13 -26.77 -38.26
C SER A 19 20.79 -27.31 -37.74
N SER A 20 20.02 -26.49 -37.04
CA SER A 20 18.63 -26.79 -36.67
C SER A 20 17.67 -26.46 -37.82
N ALA A 21 16.85 -27.43 -38.23
CA ALA A 21 15.79 -27.23 -39.22
C ALA A 21 14.52 -26.69 -38.55
N THR A 22 13.96 -25.59 -39.08
CA THR A 22 12.75 -24.95 -38.54
C THR A 22 11.49 -25.61 -39.07
N ILE A 23 10.62 -26.10 -38.19
CA ILE A 23 9.27 -26.56 -38.55
C ILE A 23 8.31 -25.38 -38.38
N HIS A 24 7.77 -24.86 -39.49
CA HIS A 24 6.70 -23.87 -39.46
C HIS A 24 5.34 -24.56 -39.17
N ILE A 25 4.88 -24.49 -37.92
CA ILE A 25 3.47 -24.67 -37.60
C ILE A 25 2.79 -23.30 -37.72
N SER A 26 1.96 -23.12 -38.75
CA SER A 26 1.13 -21.93 -38.91
C SER A 26 -0.03 -21.96 -37.90
N SER A 27 0.18 -21.38 -36.72
CA SER A 27 -0.94 -21.01 -35.85
C SER A 27 -1.55 -19.70 -36.35
N HIS A 28 -2.57 -19.80 -37.21
CA HIS A 28 -3.49 -18.68 -37.39
C HIS A 28 -4.32 -18.50 -36.11
N ARG A 29 -3.71 -17.88 -35.09
CA ARG A 29 -4.50 -17.12 -34.12
C ARG A 29 -5.19 -16.01 -34.91
N HIS A 30 -6.52 -16.01 -34.90
CA HIS A 30 -7.24 -14.78 -35.19
C HIS A 30 -6.74 -13.73 -34.20
N ILE A 31 -6.04 -12.72 -34.70
CA ILE A 31 -5.89 -11.46 -33.99
C ILE A 31 -7.30 -10.88 -33.96
N GLN A 32 -8.04 -11.13 -32.88
CA GLN A 32 -9.09 -10.20 -32.51
C GLN A 32 -8.39 -8.88 -32.25
N THR A 33 -8.59 -7.93 -33.17
CA THR A 33 -8.34 -6.53 -32.89
C THR A 33 -9.12 -6.20 -31.62
N SER A 34 -8.43 -5.80 -30.56
CA SER A 34 -9.10 -5.30 -29.36
C SER A 34 -9.96 -4.10 -29.78
N ASN A 35 -11.28 -4.22 -29.58
CA ASN A 35 -12.24 -3.19 -29.93
C ASN A 35 -12.21 -2.08 -28.87
N ILE A 36 -11.06 -1.41 -28.80
CA ILE A 36 -10.82 -0.25 -27.95
C ILE A 36 -11.32 0.98 -28.72
N ALA A 37 -12.39 1.59 -28.23
CA ALA A 37 -12.93 2.82 -28.79
C ALA A 37 -12.48 4.04 -27.98
N SER A 38 -12.49 5.21 -28.61
CA SER A 38 -12.29 6.48 -27.90
C SER A 38 -13.46 6.73 -26.94
N ALA A 39 -13.15 6.96 -25.66
CA ALA A 39 -14.15 7.34 -24.67
C ALA A 39 -14.67 8.78 -24.89
N PRO A 40 -15.70 9.21 -24.13
CA PRO A 40 -16.05 10.62 -23.99
C PRO A 40 -14.84 11.51 -23.62
N ILE A 41 -15.01 12.83 -23.78
CA ILE A 41 -14.05 13.82 -23.30
C ILE A 41 -14.57 14.37 -21.98
N ILE A 42 -13.76 14.33 -20.93
CA ILE A 42 -14.03 14.91 -19.61
C ILE A 42 -13.29 16.23 -19.48
N ASP A 43 -14.00 17.29 -19.07
CA ASP A 43 -13.44 18.63 -18.89
C ASP A 43 -13.40 19.00 -17.38
N LEU A 44 -12.22 18.81 -16.79
CA LEU A 44 -11.96 19.11 -15.39
C LEU A 44 -11.77 20.62 -15.13
N GLY A 45 -11.93 21.47 -16.16
CA GLY A 45 -11.72 22.92 -16.11
C GLY A 45 -10.25 23.35 -16.16
N TYR A 46 -9.34 22.57 -15.56
CA TYR A 46 -7.89 22.77 -15.70
C TYR A 46 -7.27 21.93 -16.83
N ALA A 47 -7.96 20.89 -17.29
CA ALA A 47 -7.51 19.96 -18.33
C ALA A 47 -8.69 19.20 -18.94
N GLN A 48 -8.57 18.85 -20.22
CA GLN A 48 -9.50 17.96 -20.90
C GLN A 48 -8.82 16.60 -21.12
N TYR A 49 -9.50 15.51 -20.77
CA TYR A 49 -8.99 14.15 -20.89
C TYR A 49 -9.91 13.28 -21.75
N GLN A 50 -9.33 12.41 -22.56
CA GLN A 50 -10.04 11.36 -23.29
C GLN A 50 -9.46 9.99 -22.91
N GLY A 51 -10.31 9.15 -22.33
CA GLY A 51 -9.98 7.78 -21.97
C GLY A 51 -10.21 6.77 -23.10
N VAL A 52 -10.26 5.50 -22.73
CA VAL A 52 -10.54 4.37 -23.62
C VAL A 52 -11.74 3.57 -23.12
N TYR A 53 -12.58 3.12 -24.06
CA TYR A 53 -13.66 2.17 -23.79
C TYR A 53 -13.25 0.78 -24.28
N ASP A 54 -13.23 -0.20 -23.37
CA ASP A 54 -13.10 -1.61 -23.70
C ASP A 54 -14.48 -2.28 -23.77
N SER A 55 -14.89 -2.58 -25.01
CA SER A 55 -16.14 -3.29 -25.30
C SER A 55 -16.18 -4.76 -24.86
N VAL A 56 -15.04 -5.37 -24.49
CA VAL A 56 -15.00 -6.76 -24.00
C VAL A 56 -15.43 -6.84 -22.55
N ASN A 57 -14.84 -5.99 -21.68
CA ASN A 57 -15.21 -5.90 -20.28
C ASN A 57 -16.38 -4.93 -20.01
N ASN A 58 -16.79 -4.15 -21.02
CA ASN A 58 -17.80 -3.08 -20.91
C ASN A 58 -17.41 -2.02 -19.86
N VAL A 59 -16.15 -1.59 -19.88
CA VAL A 59 -15.58 -0.59 -18.97
C VAL A 59 -14.93 0.53 -19.76
N THR A 60 -15.14 1.77 -19.32
CA THR A 60 -14.35 2.92 -19.73
C THR A 60 -13.32 3.24 -18.65
N SER A 61 -12.06 3.46 -19.06
CA SER A 61 -10.97 3.87 -18.17
C SER A 61 -10.30 5.16 -18.63
N TYR A 62 -9.89 5.97 -17.65
CA TYR A 62 -9.07 7.17 -17.80
C TYR A 62 -7.82 6.95 -16.96
N LEU A 63 -6.72 6.57 -17.61
CA LEU A 63 -5.46 6.23 -16.98
C LEU A 63 -4.50 7.42 -17.00
N GLY A 64 -3.77 7.64 -15.90
CA GLY A 64 -2.78 8.73 -15.83
C GLY A 64 -3.38 10.14 -15.78
N VAL A 65 -4.54 10.32 -15.14
CA VAL A 65 -5.13 11.64 -14.91
C VAL A 65 -4.33 12.37 -13.83
N ARG A 66 -3.75 13.53 -14.16
CA ARG A 66 -2.92 14.30 -13.22
C ARG A 66 -3.82 14.99 -12.18
N TYR A 67 -3.72 14.60 -10.91
CA TYR A 67 -4.48 15.25 -9.83
C TYR A 67 -3.68 16.36 -9.12
N ALA A 68 -2.34 16.32 -9.14
CA ALA A 68 -1.47 17.36 -8.56
C ALA A 68 -0.29 17.75 -9.48
N ALA A 69 0.33 18.90 -9.20
CA ALA A 69 1.55 19.34 -9.86
C ALA A 69 2.73 18.38 -9.61
N PRO A 70 3.69 18.24 -10.54
CA PRO A 70 4.90 17.43 -10.33
C PRO A 70 5.64 17.85 -9.05
N PRO A 71 5.91 16.96 -8.08
CA PRO A 71 6.51 17.30 -6.79
C PRO A 71 8.04 17.47 -6.84
N ILE A 72 8.54 18.06 -7.93
CA ILE A 72 9.97 18.17 -8.27
C ILE A 72 10.59 19.50 -7.82
N GLY A 73 11.91 19.53 -7.66
CA GLY A 73 12.66 20.73 -7.32
C GLY A 73 12.21 21.34 -5.98
N ASP A 74 11.73 22.59 -5.98
CA ASP A 74 11.24 23.23 -4.75
C ASP A 74 9.96 22.56 -4.18
N LEU A 75 9.20 21.81 -4.99
CA LEU A 75 8.01 21.09 -4.52
C LEU A 75 8.33 19.77 -3.79
N ARG A 76 9.61 19.35 -3.75
CA ARG A 76 10.05 18.21 -2.93
C ARG A 76 9.82 18.51 -1.45
N TRP A 77 9.26 17.51 -0.76
CA TRP A 77 8.82 17.59 0.64
C TRP A 77 7.98 18.84 0.94
N ARG A 78 7.12 19.23 -0.01
CA ARG A 78 6.00 20.16 0.21
C ARG A 78 4.68 19.42 -0.04
N ALA A 79 3.61 19.91 0.57
CA ALA A 79 2.24 19.52 0.25
C ALA A 79 1.99 19.63 -1.28
N PRO A 80 1.22 18.72 -1.87
CA PRO A 80 0.86 18.77 -3.28
C PRO A 80 0.13 20.09 -3.61
N GLN A 81 0.32 20.55 -4.84
CA GLN A 81 -0.32 21.75 -5.36
C GLN A 81 -1.22 21.41 -6.55
N SER A 82 -2.19 22.27 -6.85
CA SER A 82 -3.06 22.10 -8.02
C SER A 82 -2.23 21.97 -9.32
N PRO A 83 -2.63 21.11 -10.25
CA PRO A 83 -1.98 21.02 -11.56
C PRO A 83 -1.97 22.36 -12.30
N ALA A 84 -1.00 22.55 -13.20
CA ALA A 84 -1.01 23.67 -14.13
C ALA A 84 -2.30 23.65 -14.98
N ASN A 85 -2.88 24.83 -15.23
CA ASN A 85 -4.05 24.93 -16.10
C ASN A 85 -3.62 24.77 -17.57
N ASN A 86 -3.93 23.60 -18.10
CA ASN A 86 -3.65 23.15 -19.46
C ASN A 86 -4.93 23.06 -20.32
N SER A 87 -6.02 23.75 -19.94
CA SER A 87 -7.28 23.77 -20.72
C SER A 87 -7.11 24.22 -22.18
N SER A 88 -6.11 25.07 -22.45
CA SER A 88 -5.74 25.52 -23.80
C SER A 88 -4.77 24.59 -24.55
N ALA A 89 -4.25 23.53 -23.91
CA ALA A 89 -3.35 22.56 -24.52
C ALA A 89 -4.08 21.51 -25.39
N GLY A 90 -5.42 21.52 -25.39
CA GLY A 90 -6.26 20.53 -26.06
C GLY A 90 -6.50 19.27 -25.22
N VAL A 91 -7.07 18.26 -25.86
CA VAL A 91 -7.46 17.00 -25.23
C VAL A 91 -6.24 16.12 -24.98
N GLN A 92 -5.93 15.86 -23.72
CA GLN A 92 -4.91 14.91 -23.29
C GLN A 92 -5.45 13.48 -23.38
N GLN A 93 -4.62 12.53 -23.82
CA GLN A 93 -4.98 11.11 -23.84
C GLN A 93 -4.72 10.51 -22.46
N ALA A 94 -5.75 9.89 -21.87
CA ALA A 94 -5.73 9.22 -20.58
C ALA A 94 -5.88 7.70 -20.78
N ASN A 95 -4.94 7.09 -21.50
CA ASN A 95 -5.03 5.71 -22.00
C ASN A 95 -3.81 4.85 -21.69
N THR A 96 -2.90 5.36 -20.85
CA THR A 96 -1.64 4.72 -20.47
C THR A 96 -1.50 4.83 -18.95
N GLN A 97 -1.04 3.77 -18.29
CA GLN A 97 -0.77 3.79 -16.86
C GLN A 97 0.25 4.89 -16.51
N PRO A 98 0.11 5.57 -15.35
CA PRO A 98 1.12 6.52 -14.90
C PRO A 98 2.39 5.79 -14.48
N ASN A 99 3.52 6.51 -14.46
CA ASN A 99 4.73 5.98 -13.85
C ASN A 99 4.52 5.73 -12.34
N PRO A 100 5.13 4.68 -11.75
CA PRO A 100 5.27 4.57 -10.31
C PRO A 100 6.05 5.77 -9.74
N CYS A 101 5.73 6.18 -8.52
CA CYS A 101 6.59 7.09 -7.75
C CYS A 101 7.95 6.43 -7.45
N PRO A 102 8.99 7.19 -7.03
CA PRO A 102 10.31 6.61 -6.76
C PRO A 102 10.21 5.51 -5.70
N GLN A 103 10.70 4.32 -6.05
CA GLN A 103 10.57 3.11 -5.23
C GLN A 103 11.79 2.94 -4.30
N ALA A 104 11.66 2.09 -3.29
CA ALA A 104 12.75 1.59 -2.44
C ALA A 104 12.63 0.07 -2.24
N SER A 105 13.53 -0.49 -1.44
CA SER A 105 13.45 -1.88 -0.94
C SER A 105 12.95 -1.92 0.51
N THR A 106 12.78 -3.10 1.08
CA THR A 106 12.51 -3.34 2.51
C THR A 106 13.80 -3.51 3.32
N GLY A 107 13.71 -3.46 4.65
CA GLY A 107 14.81 -3.82 5.55
C GLY A 107 15.28 -5.27 5.37
N ASP A 108 16.60 -5.47 5.41
CA ASP A 108 17.28 -6.78 5.32
C ASP A 108 18.35 -6.95 6.42
N ALA A 109 18.53 -5.97 7.32
CA ALA A 109 19.52 -6.06 8.39
C ALA A 109 19.07 -6.98 9.54
N SER A 110 20.04 -7.68 10.15
CA SER A 110 19.80 -8.59 11.29
C SER A 110 19.52 -7.89 12.63
N THR A 111 19.68 -6.57 12.68
CA THR A 111 19.48 -5.71 13.86
C THR A 111 18.98 -4.34 13.41
N ASN A 112 18.33 -3.59 14.30
CA ASN A 112 17.87 -2.24 14.01
C ASN A 112 19.07 -1.27 13.86
N PRO A 113 19.26 -0.59 12.70
CA PRO A 113 20.41 0.29 12.47
C PRO A 113 20.37 1.54 13.36
N LEU A 114 19.19 1.91 13.86
CA LEU A 114 18.98 3.09 14.69
C LEU A 114 19.56 2.94 16.11
N GLU A 115 20.03 1.75 16.48
CA GLU A 115 20.73 1.49 17.75
C GLU A 115 22.27 1.47 17.63
N GLY A 116 22.85 1.53 16.43
CA GLY A 116 24.31 1.46 16.29
C GLY A 116 24.87 1.77 14.90
N GLN A 117 25.80 2.72 14.84
CA GLN A 117 26.52 3.09 13.61
C GLN A 117 27.24 1.89 12.98
N SER A 118 26.94 1.56 11.72
CA SER A 118 27.83 0.75 10.87
C SER A 118 27.73 1.17 9.40
N SER A 119 28.69 0.73 8.58
CA SER A 119 29.04 1.39 7.32
C SER A 119 28.56 0.66 6.05
N LEU A 120 27.85 1.39 5.20
CA LEU A 120 27.38 1.04 3.85
C LEU A 120 28.35 0.23 2.98
N THR A 121 27.84 -0.86 2.37
CA THR A 121 28.37 -1.40 1.09
C THR A 121 27.25 -1.62 0.08
N ARG A 122 27.48 -1.19 -1.17
CA ARG A 122 26.44 -0.99 -2.19
C ARG A 122 26.20 -2.24 -3.06
N ARG A 123 24.95 -2.56 -3.36
CA ARG A 123 24.54 -3.15 -4.65
C ARG A 123 23.73 -2.12 -5.43
N ALA A 124 23.88 -2.12 -6.74
CA ALA A 124 23.23 -1.17 -7.64
C ALA A 124 22.33 -1.93 -8.62
N ASP A 125 21.25 -1.29 -9.06
CA ASP A 125 20.59 -1.56 -10.34
C ASP A 125 19.93 -0.28 -10.90
N ALA A 126 19.23 -0.39 -12.03
CA ALA A 126 19.37 0.54 -13.17
C ALA A 126 18.44 1.77 -13.23
N PRO A 127 18.84 2.85 -13.96
CA PRO A 127 18.10 4.11 -14.03
C PRO A 127 17.07 4.22 -15.17
N GLY A 128 16.01 5.01 -14.95
CA GLY A 128 14.98 5.42 -15.92
C GLY A 128 14.58 6.90 -15.74
N THR A 129 13.87 7.48 -16.72
CA THR A 129 13.60 8.93 -16.78
C THR A 129 12.59 9.45 -15.75
N GLY A 130 13.02 10.36 -14.87
CA GLY A 130 12.18 11.27 -14.08
C GLY A 130 11.14 10.66 -13.14
N PRO A 131 11.50 9.67 -12.29
CA PRO A 131 10.58 8.97 -11.39
C PRO A 131 9.78 9.86 -10.42
N GLU A 132 10.21 11.09 -10.11
CA GLU A 132 9.47 11.97 -9.18
C GLU A 132 8.16 12.56 -9.72
N ASP A 133 7.96 12.68 -11.04
CA ASP A 133 6.67 13.16 -11.58
C ASP A 133 5.66 12.02 -11.66
N CYS A 134 4.98 11.76 -10.53
CA CYS A 134 4.16 10.57 -10.34
C CYS A 134 2.75 10.82 -9.77
N LEU A 135 2.34 12.06 -9.52
CA LEU A 135 1.05 12.39 -8.87
C LEU A 135 -0.15 12.33 -9.82
N PHE A 136 -0.52 11.10 -10.17
CA PHE A 136 -1.60 10.72 -11.06
C PHE A 136 -2.60 9.77 -10.40
N LEU A 137 -3.79 9.65 -10.99
CA LEU A 137 -4.78 8.64 -10.64
C LEU A 137 -5.42 8.06 -11.90
N ASN A 138 -6.05 6.90 -11.74
CA ASN A 138 -6.86 6.26 -12.75
C ASN A 138 -8.33 6.32 -12.32
N VAL A 139 -9.25 6.48 -13.28
CA VAL A 139 -10.70 6.42 -13.03
C VAL A 139 -11.35 5.40 -13.97
N TYR A 140 -12.22 4.55 -13.43
CA TYR A 140 -12.92 3.49 -14.13
C TYR A 140 -14.42 3.58 -13.88
N PHE A 141 -15.23 3.49 -14.94
CA PHE A 141 -16.69 3.41 -14.84
C PHE A 141 -17.28 2.44 -15.89
N PRO A 142 -18.45 1.83 -15.63
CA PRO A 142 -19.06 0.86 -16.54
C PRO A 142 -19.74 1.51 -17.75
N GLY A 143 -19.69 0.84 -18.89
CA GLY A 143 -20.29 1.28 -20.16
C GLY A 143 -19.40 2.18 -21.03
N ASP A 144 -19.93 2.58 -22.18
CA ASP A 144 -19.30 3.43 -23.21
C ASP A 144 -19.56 4.93 -23.01
N THR A 145 -20.43 5.27 -22.07
CA THR A 145 -20.99 6.60 -21.84
C THR A 145 -21.01 6.90 -20.34
N ILE A 146 -20.90 8.19 -19.99
CA ILE A 146 -20.85 8.62 -18.58
C ILE A 146 -22.15 8.20 -17.86
N PRO A 147 -22.09 7.50 -16.72
CA PRO A 147 -23.28 7.10 -15.97
C PRO A 147 -24.19 8.27 -15.61
N THR A 148 -25.48 8.15 -15.93
CA THR A 148 -26.51 9.16 -15.61
C THR A 148 -27.08 8.99 -14.19
N LYS A 149 -27.02 7.77 -13.63
CA LYS A 149 -27.20 7.49 -12.19
C LYS A 149 -25.84 7.70 -11.51
N PRO A 150 -25.73 8.55 -10.49
CA PRO A 150 -24.49 8.69 -9.73
C PRO A 150 -24.24 7.42 -8.90
N PHE A 151 -23.12 6.75 -9.14
CA PHE A 151 -22.71 5.52 -8.44
C PHE A 151 -21.85 5.82 -7.20
N PRO A 152 -21.91 5.01 -6.13
CA PRO A 152 -20.90 4.99 -5.07
C PRO A 152 -19.47 4.99 -5.65
N THR A 153 -18.58 5.75 -5.01
CA THR A 153 -17.19 5.89 -5.45
C THR A 153 -16.28 5.07 -4.55
N LEU A 154 -15.49 4.17 -5.11
CA LEU A 154 -14.42 3.46 -4.43
C LEU A 154 -13.08 4.14 -4.74
N VAL A 155 -12.31 4.50 -3.71
CA VAL A 155 -10.93 4.97 -3.88
C VAL A 155 -9.98 3.93 -3.29
N TRP A 156 -9.14 3.32 -4.15
CA TRP A 156 -8.12 2.36 -3.77
C TRP A 156 -6.79 3.05 -3.47
N ILE A 157 -6.21 2.74 -2.31
CA ILE A 157 -4.87 3.18 -1.87
C ILE A 157 -3.98 1.94 -1.80
N HIS A 158 -2.93 1.89 -2.62
CA HIS A 158 -2.06 0.72 -2.71
C HIS A 158 -1.19 0.50 -1.46
N GLY A 159 -0.77 -0.75 -1.26
CA GLY A 159 0.22 -1.15 -0.24
C GLY A 159 1.66 -0.86 -0.64
N GLY A 160 2.60 -1.58 -0.02
CA GLY A 160 4.06 -1.46 -0.30
C GLY A 160 4.88 -0.80 0.81
N GLY A 161 4.46 -0.92 2.08
CA GLY A 161 5.26 -0.47 3.24
C GLY A 161 5.57 1.03 3.31
N TYR A 162 4.82 1.86 2.57
CA TYR A 162 5.10 3.27 2.27
C TYR A 162 6.36 3.53 1.42
N ILE A 163 7.05 2.48 0.93
CA ILE A 163 8.31 2.58 0.19
C ILE A 163 8.24 2.09 -1.26
N SER A 164 7.20 1.33 -1.62
CA SER A 164 6.97 0.81 -2.98
C SER A 164 5.47 0.77 -3.31
N GLY A 165 5.14 0.31 -4.52
CA GLY A 165 3.77 0.15 -5.02
C GLY A 165 3.40 1.17 -6.11
N GLY A 166 2.31 0.88 -6.81
CA GLY A 166 1.78 1.73 -7.88
C GLY A 166 0.39 1.28 -8.38
N ALA A 167 -0.34 2.23 -8.96
CA ALA A 167 -1.68 2.07 -9.52
C ALA A 167 -1.73 1.21 -10.79
N ASP A 168 -0.59 1.00 -11.45
CA ASP A 168 -0.41 0.09 -12.58
C ASP A 168 -0.54 -1.40 -12.19
N THR A 169 -0.38 -1.70 -10.89
CA THR A 169 -0.55 -3.04 -10.32
C THR A 169 -2.01 -3.40 -10.05
N PHE A 170 -2.94 -2.42 -10.06
CA PHE A 170 -4.33 -2.61 -9.62
C PHE A 170 -5.33 -2.23 -10.72
N GLU A 171 -5.87 -3.23 -11.41
CA GLU A 171 -6.78 -3.01 -12.53
C GLU A 171 -8.21 -2.72 -12.04
N GLY A 172 -8.64 -1.46 -12.15
CA GLY A 172 -9.94 -1.01 -11.62
C GLY A 172 -11.17 -1.67 -12.25
N SER A 173 -11.08 -2.23 -13.46
CA SER A 173 -12.18 -3.00 -14.06
C SER A 173 -12.50 -4.30 -13.31
N ASP A 174 -11.55 -4.87 -12.54
CA ASP A 174 -11.85 -5.98 -11.64
C ASP A 174 -12.84 -5.54 -10.55
N LEU A 175 -12.57 -4.43 -9.86
CA LEU A 175 -13.44 -3.87 -8.83
C LEU A 175 -14.85 -3.56 -9.36
N LEU A 176 -14.96 -3.07 -10.60
CA LEU A 176 -16.25 -2.84 -11.26
C LEU A 176 -17.01 -4.16 -11.49
N ARG A 177 -16.32 -5.21 -11.97
CA ARG A 177 -16.92 -6.53 -12.20
C ARG A 177 -17.39 -7.17 -10.89
N GLU A 178 -16.54 -7.18 -9.87
CA GLU A 178 -16.88 -7.72 -8.55
C GLU A 178 -18.01 -6.92 -7.88
N ALA A 179 -18.13 -5.62 -8.20
CA ALA A 179 -19.23 -4.76 -7.75
C ALA A 179 -20.48 -4.81 -8.64
N ASN A 180 -20.60 -5.79 -9.55
CA ASN A 180 -21.72 -5.92 -10.49
C ASN A 180 -22.02 -4.62 -11.30
N ASN A 181 -20.97 -3.85 -11.62
CA ASN A 181 -21.02 -2.56 -12.28
C ASN A 181 -21.83 -1.47 -11.54
N GLU A 182 -21.90 -1.53 -10.20
CA GLU A 182 -22.62 -0.53 -9.38
C GLU A 182 -21.71 0.55 -8.74
N ILE A 183 -20.44 0.67 -9.15
CA ILE A 183 -19.48 1.65 -8.62
C ILE A 183 -18.74 2.42 -9.72
N VAL A 184 -18.13 3.54 -9.34
CA VAL A 184 -16.95 4.12 -10.01
C VAL A 184 -15.74 3.80 -9.16
N ALA A 185 -14.64 3.34 -9.77
CA ALA A 185 -13.38 3.06 -9.06
C ALA A 185 -12.32 4.11 -9.41
N VAL A 186 -11.54 4.50 -8.41
CA VAL A 186 -10.41 5.43 -8.52
C VAL A 186 -9.19 4.79 -7.90
N ILE A 187 -8.09 4.68 -8.65
CA ILE A 187 -6.82 4.11 -8.17
C ILE A 187 -5.79 5.24 -8.12
N ILE A 188 -5.21 5.53 -6.94
CA ILE A 188 -4.34 6.72 -6.75
C ILE A 188 -2.86 6.37 -6.59
N GLN A 189 -1.99 7.22 -7.14
CA GLN A 189 -0.56 7.29 -6.77
C GLN A 189 -0.35 8.25 -5.59
N TYR A 190 0.70 8.03 -4.80
CA TYR A 190 1.19 8.97 -3.79
C TYR A 190 2.71 8.81 -3.60
N ARG A 191 3.42 9.86 -3.13
CA ARG A 191 4.87 9.77 -2.92
C ARG A 191 5.24 8.75 -1.84
N LEU A 192 6.35 8.06 -2.07
CA LEU A 192 6.85 6.94 -1.27
C LEU A 192 8.26 7.20 -0.72
N GLY A 193 8.65 6.42 0.27
CA GLY A 193 9.99 6.42 0.86
C GLY A 193 10.45 7.80 1.31
N LEU A 194 11.74 8.07 1.08
CA LEU A 194 12.38 9.37 1.32
C LEU A 194 11.60 10.52 0.67
N PHE A 195 10.99 10.33 -0.52
CA PHE A 195 10.28 11.40 -1.23
C PHE A 195 8.92 11.75 -0.61
N GLY A 196 8.24 10.77 0.01
CA GLY A 196 6.92 10.94 0.63
C GLY A 196 6.94 11.14 2.15
N PHE A 197 7.95 10.60 2.83
CA PHE A 197 7.95 10.43 4.30
C PHE A 197 9.28 10.79 4.96
N LEU A 198 10.11 11.66 4.35
CA LEU A 198 11.24 12.28 5.04
C LEU A 198 10.73 13.05 6.29
N PRO A 199 11.22 12.72 7.50
CA PRO A 199 10.76 13.36 8.72
C PRO A 199 11.76 14.43 9.20
N GLY A 200 11.70 14.85 10.47
CA GLY A 200 12.65 15.79 11.09
C GLY A 200 12.15 17.24 11.21
N SER A 201 12.78 18.00 12.10
CA SER A 201 12.37 19.37 12.43
C SER A 201 12.51 20.36 11.26
N GLU A 202 13.52 20.19 10.41
CA GLU A 202 13.75 21.00 9.22
C GLU A 202 12.61 20.83 8.20
N VAL A 203 12.12 19.60 8.03
CA VAL A 203 10.94 19.30 7.19
C VAL A 203 9.68 19.92 7.78
N LYS A 204 9.51 19.93 9.11
CA LYS A 204 8.40 20.67 9.74
C LYS A 204 8.50 22.18 9.49
N ALA A 205 9.71 22.74 9.53
CA ALA A 205 9.94 24.19 9.47
C ALA A 205 9.80 24.79 8.06
N ASN A 206 10.32 24.12 7.02
CA ASN A 206 10.34 24.63 5.64
C ASN A 206 9.82 23.61 4.60
N GLY A 207 8.99 22.66 5.02
CA GLY A 207 8.45 21.61 4.17
C GLY A 207 7.08 21.11 4.61
N THR A 208 6.86 19.81 4.43
CA THR A 208 5.62 19.12 4.79
C THR A 208 6.00 17.68 5.12
N LEU A 209 5.90 17.34 6.41
CA LEU A 209 5.94 15.97 6.89
C LEU A 209 4.78 15.17 6.31
N ASN A 210 4.93 13.85 6.20
CA ASN A 210 3.88 12.97 5.66
C ASN A 210 3.36 13.42 4.29
N ALA A 211 4.26 13.93 3.42
CA ALA A 211 3.90 14.45 2.10
C ALA A 211 3.11 13.42 1.27
N GLY A 212 3.40 12.12 1.41
CA GLY A 212 2.63 11.03 0.81
C GLY A 212 1.19 10.88 1.34
N LEU A 213 0.90 11.22 2.60
CA LEU A 213 -0.49 11.28 3.10
C LEU A 213 -1.22 12.51 2.57
N PHE A 214 -0.52 13.64 2.46
CA PHE A 214 -1.08 14.85 1.86
C PHE A 214 -1.38 14.68 0.37
N ASP A 215 -0.57 13.89 -0.36
CA ASP A 215 -0.87 13.47 -1.74
C ASP A 215 -2.22 12.73 -1.82
N GLN A 216 -2.45 11.78 -0.90
CA GLN A 216 -3.71 11.04 -0.82
C GLN A 216 -4.90 11.94 -0.42
N ASP A 217 -4.74 12.83 0.58
CA ASP A 217 -5.78 13.82 0.95
C ASP A 217 -6.14 14.73 -0.23
N PHE A 218 -5.13 15.16 -1.01
CA PHE A 218 -5.33 15.98 -2.20
C PHE A 218 -6.03 15.19 -3.33
N ALA A 219 -5.70 13.91 -3.52
CA ALA A 219 -6.43 13.02 -4.42
C ALA A 219 -7.89 12.81 -3.98
N LEU A 220 -8.16 12.67 -2.69
CA LEU A 220 -9.52 12.59 -2.15
C LEU A 220 -10.29 13.91 -2.34
N ARG A 221 -9.64 15.07 -2.19
CA ARG A 221 -10.23 16.39 -2.52
C ARG A 221 -10.47 16.58 -4.02
N TRP A 222 -9.61 16.00 -4.88
CA TRP A 222 -9.84 15.92 -6.32
C TRP A 222 -11.09 15.07 -6.61
N VAL A 223 -11.24 13.90 -5.96
CA VAL A 223 -12.44 13.05 -6.09
C VAL A 223 -13.69 13.82 -5.69
N GLN A 224 -13.68 14.51 -4.53
CA GLN A 224 -14.80 15.36 -4.09
C GLN A 224 -15.17 16.46 -5.12
N SER A 225 -14.19 17.00 -5.84
CA SER A 225 -14.36 18.11 -6.78
C SER A 225 -14.76 17.66 -8.20
N HIS A 226 -14.34 16.46 -8.61
CA HIS A 226 -14.37 16.06 -10.02
C HIS A 226 -15.07 14.73 -10.33
N ILE A 227 -15.27 13.81 -9.37
CA ILE A 227 -15.73 12.45 -9.70
C ILE A 227 -17.14 12.39 -10.28
N SER A 228 -17.97 13.40 -10.00
CA SER A 228 -19.31 13.56 -10.61
C SER A 228 -19.29 13.70 -12.13
N GLN A 229 -18.18 14.16 -12.71
CA GLN A 229 -18.00 14.20 -14.17
C GLN A 229 -17.81 12.81 -14.77
N PHE A 230 -17.35 11.84 -13.98
CA PHE A 230 -17.17 10.43 -14.35
C PHE A 230 -18.36 9.55 -13.92
N GLY A 231 -19.46 10.15 -13.45
CA GLY A 231 -20.64 9.43 -12.95
C GLY A 231 -20.55 8.94 -11.50
N GLY A 232 -19.51 9.33 -10.75
CA GLY A 232 -19.36 8.99 -9.34
C GLY A 232 -20.10 9.95 -8.40
N ASP A 233 -20.56 9.44 -7.26
CA ASP A 233 -21.21 10.20 -6.19
C ASP A 233 -20.15 10.63 -5.15
N PRO A 234 -19.73 11.91 -5.09
CA PRO A 234 -18.76 12.37 -4.11
C PRO A 234 -19.28 12.27 -2.66
N THR A 235 -20.59 12.18 -2.45
CA THR A 235 -21.18 11.99 -1.11
C THR A 235 -21.13 10.53 -0.64
N LYS A 236 -20.78 9.59 -1.52
CA LYS A 236 -20.70 8.15 -1.27
C LYS A 236 -19.32 7.57 -1.58
N VAL A 237 -18.27 8.31 -1.22
CA VAL A 237 -16.90 7.82 -1.28
C VAL A 237 -16.63 6.81 -0.16
N THR A 238 -16.12 5.64 -0.51
CA THR A 238 -15.51 4.66 0.39
C THR A 238 -14.03 4.58 0.05
N ILE A 239 -13.15 4.71 1.04
CA ILE A 239 -11.70 4.48 0.87
C ILE A 239 -11.37 3.04 1.24
N TRP A 240 -10.55 2.37 0.43
CA TRP A 240 -10.04 1.02 0.70
C TRP A 240 -8.54 1.01 0.42
N GLY A 241 -7.77 0.42 1.32
CA GLY A 241 -6.39 0.09 1.02
C GLY A 241 -5.95 -1.22 1.65
N GLN A 242 -4.82 -1.71 1.17
CA GLN A 242 -4.16 -2.92 1.66
C GLN A 242 -2.78 -2.59 2.23
N SER A 243 -2.32 -3.26 3.29
CA SER A 243 -0.99 -3.05 3.89
C SER A 243 -0.76 -1.56 4.25
N ALA A 244 0.29 -0.91 3.77
CA ALA A 244 0.51 0.52 3.92
C ALA A 244 -0.61 1.42 3.35
N GLY A 245 -1.41 0.93 2.40
CA GLY A 245 -2.66 1.56 1.99
C GLY A 245 -3.76 1.43 3.05
N ALA A 246 -3.84 0.31 3.75
CA ALA A 246 -4.73 0.13 4.92
C ALA A 246 -4.27 0.98 6.12
N GLY A 247 -2.95 1.09 6.32
CA GLY A 247 -2.34 2.03 7.25
C GLY A 247 -2.63 3.49 6.88
N SER A 248 -2.59 3.82 5.59
CA SER A 248 -3.01 5.12 5.07
C SER A 248 -4.50 5.41 5.35
N VAL A 249 -5.38 4.42 5.11
CA VAL A 249 -6.81 4.52 5.49
C VAL A 249 -6.98 4.78 6.99
N LEU A 250 -6.22 4.10 7.85
CA LEU A 250 -6.15 4.39 9.29
C LEU A 250 -5.75 5.85 9.55
N GLN A 251 -4.75 6.39 8.84
CA GLN A 251 -4.37 7.80 8.99
C GLN A 251 -5.48 8.76 8.56
N HIS A 252 -6.16 8.51 7.44
CA HIS A 252 -7.32 9.32 7.01
C HIS A 252 -8.49 9.22 7.99
N ILE A 253 -8.67 8.10 8.67
CA ILE A 253 -9.64 7.95 9.76
C ILE A 253 -9.28 8.86 10.94
N VAL A 254 -8.04 8.86 11.44
CA VAL A 254 -7.66 9.70 12.61
C VAL A 254 -7.27 11.14 12.27
N ALA A 255 -7.14 11.47 10.98
CA ALA A 255 -6.68 12.76 10.48
C ALA A 255 -7.43 13.95 11.11
N GLN A 256 -6.67 14.94 11.56
CA GLN A 256 -7.20 16.17 12.16
C GLN A 256 -8.16 15.90 13.33
N ASP A 257 -7.82 14.94 14.20
CA ASP A 257 -8.67 14.48 15.32
C ASP A 257 -10.07 13.99 14.88
N GLY A 258 -10.18 13.38 13.70
CA GLY A 258 -11.46 12.93 13.14
C GLY A 258 -12.39 14.06 12.69
N GLN A 259 -11.82 15.24 12.39
CA GLN A 259 -12.57 16.46 12.03
C GLN A 259 -12.17 17.02 10.66
N THR A 260 -11.78 16.14 9.71
CA THR A 260 -11.39 16.54 8.36
C THR A 260 -12.54 17.24 7.65
N SER A 261 -12.28 18.46 7.17
CA SER A 261 -13.29 19.32 6.55
C SER A 261 -12.89 19.72 5.11
N PRO A 262 -13.82 19.62 4.12
CA PRO A 262 -15.09 18.88 4.20
C PRO A 262 -14.86 17.38 4.42
N GLN A 263 -15.92 16.64 4.78
CA GLN A 263 -15.88 15.17 4.84
C GLN A 263 -15.48 14.60 3.48
N LEU A 264 -14.39 13.82 3.42
CA LEU A 264 -13.85 13.27 2.17
C LEU A 264 -14.38 11.87 1.83
N PHE A 265 -14.83 11.11 2.84
CA PHE A 265 -15.36 9.75 2.69
C PHE A 265 -16.42 9.44 3.75
N ARG A 266 -17.35 8.53 3.43
CA ARG A 266 -18.38 8.02 4.34
C ARG A 266 -18.01 6.69 5.01
N GLY A 267 -17.20 5.86 4.36
CA GLY A 267 -16.81 4.55 4.86
C GLY A 267 -15.37 4.20 4.52
N ALA A 268 -14.83 3.24 5.26
CA ALA A 268 -13.45 2.80 5.13
C ALA A 268 -13.34 1.27 5.10
N ILE A 269 -12.37 0.76 4.35
CA ILE A 269 -12.01 -0.65 4.33
C ILE A 269 -10.50 -0.78 4.53
N THR A 270 -10.07 -1.69 5.40
CA THR A 270 -8.66 -2.01 5.64
C THR A 270 -8.39 -3.49 5.44
N SER A 271 -7.63 -3.84 4.39
CA SER A 271 -7.05 -5.17 4.20
C SER A 271 -5.66 -5.21 4.84
N SER A 272 -5.49 -5.96 5.92
CA SER A 272 -4.24 -5.99 6.71
C SER A 272 -3.82 -4.59 7.19
N THR A 273 -4.57 -4.02 8.13
CA THR A 273 -4.32 -2.70 8.76
C THR A 273 -2.86 -2.56 9.20
N PHE A 274 -2.07 -1.69 8.55
CA PHE A 274 -0.63 -1.56 8.86
C PHE A 274 -0.34 -0.39 9.81
N LEU A 275 0.16 -0.68 11.01
CA LEU A 275 0.58 0.33 11.99
C LEU A 275 2.01 0.03 12.50
N PRO A 276 3.06 0.44 11.77
CA PRO A 276 4.42 0.45 12.29
C PRO A 276 4.57 1.54 13.38
N SER A 277 5.74 1.63 14.01
CA SER A 277 6.08 2.69 14.95
C SER A 277 5.94 4.09 14.32
N GLN A 278 5.10 4.95 14.89
CA GLN A 278 4.85 6.34 14.45
C GLN A 278 5.28 7.33 15.54
N TYR A 279 6.58 7.61 15.56
CA TYR A 279 7.17 8.57 16.48
C TYR A 279 6.75 10.01 16.20
N LEU A 280 6.95 10.91 17.16
CA LEU A 280 6.84 12.36 16.92
C LEU A 280 7.90 12.77 15.89
N TYR A 281 7.57 13.69 14.98
CA TYR A 281 8.47 14.09 13.89
C TYR A 281 9.86 14.57 14.32
N ASN A 282 10.00 14.99 15.59
CA ASN A 282 11.22 15.47 16.23
C ASN A 282 11.72 14.57 17.38
N ASP A 283 11.26 13.32 17.45
CA ASP A 283 11.89 12.29 18.28
C ASP A 283 13.27 11.91 17.69
N THR A 284 14.12 11.31 18.52
CA THR A 284 15.48 10.88 18.14
C THR A 284 15.54 10.06 16.84
N ILE A 285 14.61 9.13 16.62
CA ILE A 285 14.62 8.24 15.44
C ILE A 285 14.36 9.03 14.14
N PRO A 286 13.27 9.81 14.03
CA PRO A 286 13.06 10.76 12.93
C PRO A 286 14.23 11.72 12.67
N GLU A 287 14.81 12.34 13.71
CA GLU A 287 15.91 13.29 13.53
C GLU A 287 17.21 12.60 13.08
N LEU A 288 17.47 11.37 13.52
CA LEU A 288 18.58 10.55 13.02
C LEU A 288 18.39 10.19 11.54
N LEU A 289 17.18 9.80 11.13
CA LEU A 289 16.88 9.45 9.73
C LEU A 289 17.04 10.67 8.81
N TYR A 290 16.59 11.85 9.23
CA TYR A 290 16.84 13.10 8.51
C TYR A 290 18.34 13.42 8.42
N SER A 291 19.05 13.31 9.55
CA SER A 291 20.49 13.59 9.62
C SER A 291 21.32 12.70 8.70
N GLU A 292 20.96 11.41 8.58
CA GLU A 292 21.65 10.46 7.72
C GLU A 292 21.42 10.75 6.23
N VAL A 293 20.19 11.13 5.83
CA VAL A 293 19.92 11.63 4.47
C VAL A 293 20.77 12.87 4.15
N VAL A 294 20.90 13.81 5.10
CA VAL A 294 21.79 14.97 4.94
C VAL A 294 23.26 14.54 4.82
N ALA A 295 23.72 13.60 5.66
CA ALA A 295 25.11 13.12 5.69
C ALA A 295 25.56 12.41 4.41
N GLN A 296 24.65 11.74 3.69
CA GLN A 296 24.92 11.12 2.39
C GLN A 296 24.86 12.10 1.20
N THR A 297 24.69 13.40 1.46
CA THR A 297 24.70 14.47 0.45
C THR A 297 25.75 15.54 0.78
N ASN A 298 25.88 16.55 -0.09
CA ASN A 298 26.74 17.71 0.17
C ASN A 298 26.04 18.79 1.03
N CYS A 299 24.98 18.46 1.77
CA CYS A 299 24.14 19.43 2.48
C CYS A 299 24.46 19.61 3.97
N SER A 300 25.38 18.83 4.54
CA SER A 300 25.73 18.88 5.98
C SER A 300 26.34 20.20 6.47
N SER A 301 26.77 21.07 5.55
CA SER A 301 27.31 22.41 5.84
C SER A 301 26.45 23.56 5.32
N ALA A 302 25.21 23.28 4.90
CA ALA A 302 24.26 24.31 4.47
C ALA A 302 23.50 24.90 5.66
N ASP A 303 23.30 26.22 5.68
CA ASP A 303 22.50 26.91 6.71
C ASP A 303 21.02 26.49 6.69
N ASP A 304 20.51 26.07 5.53
CA ASP A 304 19.21 25.40 5.35
C ASP A 304 19.46 24.10 4.58
N SER A 305 19.54 23.00 5.33
CA SER A 305 19.80 21.66 4.79
C SER A 305 18.66 21.17 3.90
N LEU A 306 17.39 21.51 4.18
CA LEU A 306 16.25 21.08 3.37
C LEU A 306 16.21 21.80 2.02
N THR A 307 16.48 23.11 2.00
CA THR A 307 16.62 23.87 0.76
C THR A 307 17.82 23.36 -0.07
N CYS A 308 18.90 22.93 0.58
CA CYS A 308 19.98 22.23 -0.11
C CYS A 308 19.52 20.87 -0.69
N LEU A 309 18.83 20.03 0.09
CA LEU A 309 18.31 18.73 -0.35
C LEU A 309 17.41 18.85 -1.58
N ARG A 310 16.60 19.92 -1.68
CA ARG A 310 15.77 20.21 -2.88
C ARG A 310 16.56 20.36 -4.16
N SER A 311 17.84 20.77 -4.08
CA SER A 311 18.76 20.90 -5.22
C SER A 311 19.56 19.63 -5.55
N VAL A 312 19.49 18.60 -4.71
CA VAL A 312 20.23 17.34 -4.91
C VAL A 312 19.70 16.60 -6.15
N ASN A 313 20.57 15.90 -6.88
CA ASN A 313 20.15 15.12 -8.04
C ASN A 313 19.22 13.96 -7.61
N GLU A 314 18.12 13.77 -8.37
CA GLU A 314 17.11 12.73 -8.17
C GLU A 314 17.73 11.33 -7.97
N THR A 315 18.59 10.89 -8.89
CA THR A 315 19.24 9.56 -8.83
C THR A 315 20.12 9.36 -7.59
N LEU A 316 20.67 10.43 -7.00
CA LEU A 316 21.37 10.34 -5.72
C LEU A 316 20.38 10.15 -4.56
N LEU A 317 19.25 10.88 -4.55
CA LEU A 317 18.21 10.69 -3.54
C LEU A 317 17.58 9.29 -3.63
N GLU A 318 17.38 8.74 -4.82
CA GLU A 318 16.93 7.34 -5.00
C GLU A 318 17.94 6.32 -4.49
N THR A 319 19.24 6.57 -4.70
CA THR A 319 20.31 5.73 -4.17
C THR A 319 20.31 5.74 -2.63
N ILE A 320 20.15 6.92 -2.02
CA ILE A 320 20.06 7.09 -0.56
C ILE A 320 18.79 6.42 -0.02
N ASN A 321 17.63 6.64 -0.66
CA ASN A 321 16.35 6.00 -0.34
C ASN A 321 16.47 4.47 -0.33
N THR A 322 17.11 3.89 -1.36
CA THR A 322 17.30 2.45 -1.45
C THR A 322 18.24 1.93 -0.38
N ASN A 323 19.43 2.54 -0.24
CA ASN A 323 20.45 2.10 0.73
C ASN A 323 19.89 2.09 2.16
N LEU A 324 19.28 3.20 2.58
CA LEU A 324 18.78 3.34 3.95
C LEU A 324 17.70 2.33 4.28
N ASN A 325 16.72 2.12 3.39
CA ASN A 325 15.68 1.14 3.69
C ASN A 325 16.25 -0.28 3.81
N VAL A 326 17.25 -0.69 3.00
CA VAL A 326 17.91 -2.00 3.12
C VAL A 326 18.65 -2.16 4.45
N GLU A 327 19.22 -1.08 5.00
CA GLU A 327 19.86 -1.09 6.32
C GLU A 327 18.87 -1.22 7.48
N GLY A 328 17.56 -1.04 7.25
CA GLY A 328 16.50 -1.28 8.23
C GLY A 328 16.45 -2.74 8.71
N PHE A 329 15.94 -2.96 9.92
CA PHE A 329 15.74 -4.30 10.47
C PHE A 329 14.84 -5.13 9.54
N PHE A 330 15.13 -6.41 9.35
CA PHE A 330 14.40 -7.29 8.44
C PHE A 330 12.87 -7.18 8.61
N GLY A 331 12.16 -7.02 7.49
CA GLY A 331 10.69 -6.88 7.47
C GLY A 331 10.15 -5.53 7.98
N THR A 332 11.02 -4.60 8.39
CA THR A 332 10.63 -3.25 8.80
C THR A 332 10.86 -2.21 7.68
N PHE A 333 10.37 -0.99 7.91
CA PHE A 333 10.35 0.10 6.95
C PHE A 333 10.76 1.39 7.66
N LEU A 334 11.69 2.17 7.11
CA LEU A 334 12.22 3.36 7.78
C LEU A 334 11.39 4.62 7.55
N PHE A 335 10.99 4.85 6.29
CA PHE A 335 10.26 6.04 5.89
C PHE A 335 8.74 5.79 5.96
N VAL A 336 8.22 5.87 7.19
CA VAL A 336 6.79 5.67 7.54
C VAL A 336 6.20 6.98 8.10
N PRO A 337 4.86 7.12 8.22
CA PRO A 337 4.28 8.34 8.74
C PRO A 337 4.67 8.64 10.20
N VAL A 338 4.87 9.93 10.50
CA VAL A 338 5.19 10.44 11.84
C VAL A 338 4.04 11.25 12.43
N VAL A 339 3.95 11.35 13.76
CA VAL A 339 3.02 12.28 14.41
C VAL A 339 3.51 13.71 14.16
N ASP A 340 2.87 14.41 13.23
CA ASP A 340 3.29 15.72 12.73
C ASP A 340 2.65 16.93 13.45
N GLY A 341 1.62 16.70 14.26
CA GLY A 341 0.89 17.73 15.02
C GLY A 341 -0.14 18.54 14.21
N THR A 342 -0.45 18.13 12.98
CA THR A 342 -1.33 18.83 12.03
C THR A 342 -2.27 17.90 11.26
N PHE A 343 -1.75 16.93 10.51
CA PHE A 343 -2.54 15.85 9.90
C PHE A 343 -2.71 14.73 10.91
N ILE A 344 -1.59 14.19 11.43
CA ILE A 344 -1.55 13.27 12.57
C ILE A 344 -1.24 14.08 13.83
N THR A 345 -2.26 14.35 14.65
CA THR A 345 -2.19 15.20 15.86
C THR A 345 -1.58 14.51 17.08
N GLN A 346 -1.73 13.20 17.16
CA GLN A 346 -1.31 12.31 18.25
C GLN A 346 -1.17 10.88 17.70
N ARG A 347 -0.60 9.94 18.48
CA ARG A 347 -0.51 8.53 18.09
C ARG A 347 -1.89 7.95 17.71
N PRO A 348 -2.00 7.16 16.62
CA PRO A 348 -3.28 6.61 16.18
C PRO A 348 -4.03 5.81 17.24
N THR A 349 -3.35 4.98 18.05
CA THR A 349 -4.05 4.21 19.12
C THR A 349 -4.78 5.13 20.10
N GLU A 350 -4.17 6.28 20.45
CA GLU A 350 -4.77 7.27 21.34
C GLU A 350 -5.92 8.04 20.70
N ALA A 351 -5.88 8.29 19.38
CA ALA A 351 -7.00 8.90 18.66
C ALA A 351 -8.20 7.95 18.60
N LEU A 352 -7.96 6.68 18.31
CA LEU A 352 -8.98 5.62 18.28
C LEU A 352 -9.61 5.40 19.67
N LYS A 353 -8.80 5.32 20.74
CA LYS A 353 -9.28 5.28 22.14
C LYS A 353 -10.21 6.43 22.50
N GLN A 354 -10.02 7.60 21.89
CA GLN A 354 -10.81 8.82 22.11
C GLN A 354 -12.05 8.91 21.19
N GLY A 355 -12.25 7.96 20.26
CA GLY A 355 -13.32 8.02 19.26
C GLY A 355 -13.14 9.14 18.22
N LYS A 356 -11.91 9.63 18.04
CA LYS A 356 -11.56 10.68 17.07
C LYS A 356 -11.45 10.08 15.66
N VAL A 357 -12.58 9.87 14.99
CA VAL A 357 -12.66 9.20 13.69
C VAL A 357 -13.44 9.99 12.63
N ASN A 358 -12.86 10.07 11.43
CA ASN A 358 -13.55 10.41 10.19
C ASN A 358 -14.23 9.16 9.61
N GLY A 359 -15.33 9.35 8.89
CA GLY A 359 -16.15 8.26 8.34
C GLY A 359 -17.29 7.85 9.28
N LYS A 360 -18.08 6.85 8.85
CA LYS A 360 -19.30 6.39 9.54
C LYS A 360 -19.42 4.86 9.66
N ALA A 361 -18.62 4.13 8.89
CA ALA A 361 -18.63 2.67 8.86
C ALA A 361 -17.24 2.13 8.48
N LEU A 362 -16.91 0.94 8.95
CA LEU A 362 -15.60 0.31 8.75
C LEU A 362 -15.70 -1.20 8.49
N LEU A 363 -15.01 -1.71 7.48
CA LEU A 363 -14.79 -3.15 7.32
C LEU A 363 -13.28 -3.44 7.37
N ALA A 364 -12.84 -4.26 8.32
CA ALA A 364 -11.43 -4.62 8.48
C ALA A 364 -11.22 -6.13 8.29
N VAL A 365 -10.36 -6.52 7.35
CA VAL A 365 -9.91 -7.92 7.16
C VAL A 365 -8.42 -8.04 7.47
N THR A 366 -8.00 -9.19 7.96
CA THR A 366 -6.58 -9.58 8.05
C THR A 366 -6.41 -10.97 7.46
N ASN A 367 -5.24 -11.25 6.91
CA ASN A 367 -4.81 -12.60 6.60
C ASN A 367 -4.49 -13.35 7.92
N THR A 368 -4.61 -14.67 7.98
CA THR A 368 -4.32 -15.43 9.22
C THR A 368 -2.85 -15.31 9.63
N ASN A 369 -1.93 -15.32 8.67
CA ASN A 369 -0.49 -15.40 8.89
C ASN A 369 0.23 -14.14 8.36
N GLU A 370 -0.18 -12.96 8.83
CA GLU A 370 0.38 -11.66 8.42
C GLU A 370 1.91 -11.58 8.57
N GLY A 371 2.48 -12.17 9.62
CA GLY A 371 3.87 -11.94 10.01
C GLY A 371 4.94 -12.67 9.20
N ILE A 372 4.60 -13.79 8.56
CA ILE A 372 5.58 -14.72 7.96
C ILE A 372 6.53 -14.05 6.96
N LEU A 373 6.00 -13.10 6.16
CA LEU A 373 6.79 -12.40 5.13
C LEU A 373 7.74 -11.33 5.71
N PHE A 374 7.61 -11.00 6.99
CA PHE A 374 8.33 -9.92 7.67
C PHE A 374 9.26 -10.43 8.78
N VAL A 375 9.43 -11.74 8.91
CA VAL A 375 10.42 -12.39 9.80
C VAL A 375 11.40 -13.19 8.95
N ASN A 376 12.68 -13.20 9.33
CA ASN A 376 13.71 -13.86 8.53
C ASN A 376 13.64 -15.39 8.69
N GLN A 377 12.83 -16.03 7.84
CA GLN A 377 12.59 -17.47 7.81
C GLN A 377 13.86 -18.33 7.64
N THR A 378 14.98 -17.76 7.17
CA THR A 378 16.24 -18.48 6.96
C THR A 378 17.21 -18.34 8.13
N ASN A 379 17.25 -17.16 8.77
CA ASN A 379 18.12 -16.84 9.90
C ASN A 379 17.33 -16.11 11.01
N PRO A 380 16.35 -16.76 11.66
CA PRO A 380 15.53 -16.13 12.68
C PRO A 380 16.33 -15.82 13.96
N ILE A 381 15.84 -14.85 14.73
CA ILE A 381 16.39 -14.54 16.04
C ILE A 381 15.88 -15.62 17.02
N THR A 382 16.76 -16.50 17.48
CA THR A 382 16.35 -17.63 18.34
C THR A 382 16.02 -17.26 19.79
N ASN A 383 16.06 -15.96 20.12
CA ASN A 383 15.73 -15.41 21.43
C ASN A 383 14.63 -14.36 21.26
N VAL A 384 13.39 -14.72 21.60
CA VAL A 384 12.19 -13.92 21.38
C VAL A 384 12.22 -12.59 22.15
N SER A 385 12.84 -12.54 23.34
CA SER A 385 13.06 -11.26 24.04
C SER A 385 13.95 -10.31 23.24
N LEU A 386 15.00 -10.84 22.59
CA LEU A 386 15.87 -10.06 21.73
C LEU A 386 15.16 -9.63 20.43
N TYR A 387 14.30 -10.48 19.86
CA TYR A 387 13.48 -10.11 18.70
C TYR A 387 12.56 -8.93 19.02
N ALA A 388 11.82 -9.01 20.14
CA ALA A 388 10.92 -7.97 20.61
C ALA A 388 11.63 -6.61 20.80
N GLY A 389 12.78 -6.59 21.48
CA GLY A 389 13.58 -5.37 21.67
C GLY A 389 14.15 -4.81 20.36
N THR A 390 14.55 -5.69 19.42
CA THR A 390 15.05 -5.28 18.09
C THR A 390 13.94 -4.66 17.23
N LEU A 391 12.73 -5.21 17.29
CA LEU A 391 11.54 -4.68 16.60
C LEU A 391 11.11 -3.32 17.17
N PHE A 392 11.17 -3.15 18.50
CA PHE A 392 10.76 -1.93 19.20
C PHE A 392 11.92 -1.30 20.01
N PRO A 393 12.79 -0.47 19.41
CA PRO A 393 14.03 0.05 20.04
C PRO A 393 13.82 1.07 21.18
N LYS A 394 12.59 1.25 21.66
CA LYS A 394 12.27 1.98 22.91
C LYS A 394 11.82 1.05 24.03
N PHE A 395 11.78 -0.26 23.80
CA PHE A 395 11.62 -1.26 24.85
C PHE A 395 12.89 -1.30 25.72
N GLY A 396 12.75 -1.96 26.86
CA GLY A 396 13.88 -2.38 27.66
C GLY A 396 13.63 -3.77 28.23
N PRO A 397 14.57 -4.31 29.03
CA PRO A 397 14.56 -5.71 29.44
C PRO A 397 13.31 -6.21 30.16
N THR A 398 12.46 -5.31 30.68
CA THR A 398 11.13 -5.67 31.20
C THR A 398 10.17 -6.01 30.07
N GLN A 399 9.98 -5.11 29.10
CA GLN A 399 9.07 -5.30 27.97
C GLN A 399 9.53 -6.44 27.04
N ASP A 400 10.84 -6.58 26.85
CA ASP A 400 11.45 -7.66 26.06
C ASP A 400 11.03 -9.04 26.61
N ASN A 401 11.20 -9.24 27.92
CA ASN A 401 10.87 -10.50 28.59
C ASN A 401 9.37 -10.69 28.77
N GLU A 402 8.60 -9.63 29.06
CA GLU A 402 7.13 -9.70 29.13
C GLU A 402 6.53 -10.11 27.77
N THR A 403 7.08 -9.60 26.66
CA THR A 403 6.71 -10.04 25.30
C THR A 403 7.03 -11.52 25.11
N ALA A 404 8.25 -11.96 25.42
CA ALA A 404 8.60 -13.37 25.29
C ALA A 404 7.73 -14.29 26.17
N GLU A 405 7.36 -13.85 27.37
CA GLU A 405 6.49 -14.61 28.30
C GLU A 405 5.07 -14.79 27.77
N ILE A 406 4.44 -13.76 27.19
CA ILE A 406 3.06 -13.87 26.65
C ILE A 406 2.97 -14.66 25.33
N TYR A 407 4.08 -14.77 24.59
CA TYR A 407 4.16 -15.58 23.36
C TYR A 407 4.71 -17.01 23.60
N ALA A 408 5.25 -17.32 24.80
CA ALA A 408 5.93 -18.57 25.10
C ALA A 408 5.10 -19.86 24.93
N SER A 409 3.77 -19.77 24.80
CA SER A 409 2.88 -20.89 24.53
C SER A 409 2.73 -21.24 23.04
N LEU A 410 3.19 -20.38 22.13
CA LEU A 410 3.21 -20.63 20.69
C LEU A 410 4.50 -21.38 20.31
N GLY A 411 4.46 -22.20 19.26
CA GLY A 411 5.39 -23.31 18.99
C GLY A 411 6.89 -23.04 19.19
N THR A 412 7.58 -22.74 18.09
CA THR A 412 9.02 -22.44 18.03
C THR A 412 9.30 -20.94 18.15
N PRO A 413 10.53 -20.51 18.45
CA PRO A 413 10.88 -19.07 18.45
C PRO A 413 10.54 -18.35 17.15
N LEU A 414 10.66 -19.01 16.00
CA LEU A 414 10.26 -18.45 14.70
C LEU A 414 8.75 -18.22 14.63
N GLU A 415 7.93 -19.19 15.04
CA GLU A 415 6.47 -19.04 15.08
C GLU A 415 6.03 -18.00 16.14
N GLN A 416 6.82 -17.77 17.20
CA GLN A 416 6.62 -16.70 18.17
C GLN A 416 6.96 -15.33 17.57
N ASP A 417 8.08 -15.18 16.87
CA ASP A 417 8.47 -13.96 16.16
C ASP A 417 7.46 -13.61 15.05
N ASP A 418 7.01 -14.60 14.27
CA ASP A 418 5.94 -14.46 13.27
C ASP A 418 4.65 -13.93 13.89
N ALA A 419 4.24 -14.48 15.05
CA ALA A 419 3.05 -14.04 15.77
C ALA A 419 3.20 -12.64 16.39
N ILE A 420 4.37 -12.30 16.93
CA ILE A 420 4.70 -10.95 17.43
C ILE A 420 4.55 -9.92 16.30
N MET A 421 5.15 -10.20 15.14
CA MET A 421 5.08 -9.33 13.96
C MET A 421 3.65 -9.21 13.45
N ALA A 422 2.95 -10.33 13.27
CA ALA A 422 1.55 -10.36 12.84
C ALA A 422 0.64 -9.54 13.75
N GLU A 423 0.73 -9.75 15.06
CA GLU A 423 -0.19 -9.16 16.02
C GLU A 423 0.13 -7.70 16.33
N SER A 424 1.40 -7.36 16.59
CA SER A 424 1.79 -5.99 16.94
C SER A 424 1.63 -5.00 15.79
N ILE A 425 1.90 -5.41 14.54
CA ILE A 425 1.95 -4.50 13.37
C ILE A 425 0.66 -4.54 12.53
N PHE A 426 -0.07 -5.67 12.50
CA PHE A 426 -1.22 -5.87 11.61
C PHE A 426 -2.54 -6.21 12.31
N ILE A 427 -2.59 -7.29 13.08
CA ILE A 427 -3.85 -7.85 13.59
C ILE A 427 -4.44 -6.99 14.72
N CYS A 428 -3.66 -6.68 15.76
CA CYS A 428 -4.15 -5.89 16.89
C CYS A 428 -4.55 -4.45 16.52
N PRO A 429 -3.81 -3.74 15.65
CA PRO A 429 -4.27 -2.46 15.08
C PRO A 429 -5.68 -2.51 14.46
N SER A 430 -6.04 -3.63 13.81
CA SER A 430 -7.40 -3.78 13.25
C SER A 430 -8.49 -3.81 14.34
N PHE A 431 -8.25 -4.44 15.49
CA PHE A 431 -9.19 -4.45 16.61
C PHE A 431 -9.35 -3.08 17.28
N TYR A 432 -8.28 -2.29 17.38
CA TYR A 432 -8.36 -0.92 17.90
C TYR A 432 -9.20 -0.03 16.98
N LEU A 433 -9.02 -0.19 15.66
CA LEU A 433 -9.76 0.53 14.64
C LEU A 433 -11.26 0.20 14.68
N LEU A 434 -11.61 -1.09 14.72
CA LEU A 434 -13.00 -1.56 14.87
C LEU A 434 -13.68 -1.05 16.14
N SER A 435 -12.95 -1.02 17.26
CA SER A 435 -13.46 -0.53 18.54
C SER A 435 -13.84 0.96 18.52
N ALA A 436 -13.26 1.75 17.62
CA ALA A 436 -13.61 3.16 17.43
C ALA A 436 -14.89 3.39 16.59
N PHE A 437 -15.44 2.34 15.96
CA PHE A 437 -16.68 2.36 15.18
C PHE A 437 -17.75 1.44 15.82
N PRO A 438 -18.29 1.79 17.00
CA PRO A 438 -19.29 0.97 17.69
C PRO A 438 -20.59 0.86 16.86
N ASN A 439 -21.11 -0.36 16.73
CA ASN A 439 -22.34 -0.67 15.96
C ASN A 439 -22.30 -0.19 14.49
N SER A 440 -21.11 -0.13 13.90
CA SER A 440 -20.89 0.33 12.52
C SER A 440 -19.63 -0.29 11.90
N SER A 441 -19.19 -1.44 12.42
CA SER A 441 -17.96 -2.07 11.97
C SER A 441 -18.03 -3.59 11.90
N TRP A 442 -17.20 -4.18 11.04
CA TRP A 442 -17.17 -5.61 10.73
C TRP A 442 -15.73 -6.12 10.64
N LYS A 443 -15.41 -7.18 11.41
CA LYS A 443 -14.12 -7.86 11.37
C LYS A 443 -14.20 -9.10 10.49
N GLY A 444 -13.22 -9.26 9.60
CA GLY A 444 -13.02 -10.45 8.78
C GLY A 444 -11.63 -11.04 8.97
N GLN A 445 -11.49 -12.31 8.61
CA GLN A 445 -10.24 -13.03 8.53
C GLN A 445 -10.20 -13.85 7.23
N PHE A 446 -9.19 -13.62 6.41
CA PHE A 446 -8.87 -14.45 5.26
C PHE A 446 -7.98 -15.61 5.72
N ALA A 447 -8.45 -16.85 5.50
CA ALA A 447 -7.85 -18.05 6.08
C ALA A 447 -7.54 -19.16 5.06
N ILE A 448 -7.70 -18.92 3.76
CA ILE A 448 -7.24 -19.85 2.71
C ILE A 448 -5.72 -20.06 2.83
N PRO A 449 -5.22 -21.27 3.10
CA PRO A 449 -3.79 -21.49 3.30
C PRO A 449 -2.95 -21.14 2.05
N PRO A 450 -1.74 -20.56 2.23
CA PRO A 450 -1.06 -20.33 3.51
C PRO A 450 -1.51 -19.05 4.25
N ALA A 451 -2.43 -18.25 3.68
CA ALA A 451 -3.00 -17.04 4.27
C ALA A 451 -1.94 -16.03 4.72
N THR A 452 -0.92 -15.79 3.89
CA THR A 452 0.13 -14.81 4.16
C THR A 452 -0.28 -13.39 3.73
N HIS A 453 0.47 -12.39 4.18
CA HIS A 453 0.12 -10.98 3.99
C HIS A 453 -0.10 -10.59 2.52
N GLY A 454 -1.34 -10.21 2.19
CA GLY A 454 -1.73 -9.73 0.87
C GLY A 454 -2.24 -10.80 -0.10
N GLU A 455 -2.32 -12.07 0.31
CA GLU A 455 -2.94 -13.13 -0.53
C GLU A 455 -4.44 -12.91 -0.77
N ASP A 456 -5.10 -12.08 0.06
CA ASP A 456 -6.48 -11.63 -0.16
C ASP A 456 -6.65 -10.74 -1.41
N LEU A 457 -5.58 -10.08 -1.90
CA LEU A 457 -5.64 -9.17 -3.05
C LEU A 457 -6.13 -9.85 -4.33
N ASP A 458 -5.69 -11.09 -4.59
CA ASP A 458 -6.03 -11.84 -5.80
C ASP A 458 -7.54 -12.08 -5.95
N TYR A 459 -8.29 -12.00 -4.84
CA TYR A 459 -9.73 -12.22 -4.81
C TYR A 459 -10.53 -10.94 -5.11
N TYR A 460 -9.92 -9.75 -5.00
CA TYR A 460 -10.53 -8.48 -5.43
C TYR A 460 -9.98 -8.01 -6.79
N PHE A 461 -8.75 -8.40 -7.12
CA PHE A 461 -8.03 -8.06 -8.36
C PHE A 461 -7.51 -9.30 -9.10
N PRO A 462 -8.37 -10.23 -9.55
CA PRO A 462 -7.95 -11.47 -10.21
C PRO A 462 -7.32 -11.29 -11.61
N SER A 463 -7.19 -10.07 -12.12
CA SER A 463 -6.32 -9.76 -13.27
C SER A 463 -4.85 -9.55 -12.87
N SER A 464 -4.56 -9.35 -11.58
CA SER A 464 -3.24 -9.01 -11.03
C SER A 464 -2.51 -10.24 -10.46
N GLY A 465 -3.27 -11.24 -10.01
CA GLY A 465 -2.77 -12.52 -9.50
C GLY A 465 -3.77 -13.66 -9.76
N THR A 466 -3.53 -14.84 -9.19
CA THR A 466 -4.40 -16.01 -9.38
C THR A 466 -4.77 -16.60 -8.01
N PRO A 467 -6.04 -16.47 -7.58
CA PRO A 467 -6.49 -16.97 -6.29
C PRO A 467 -6.06 -18.41 -6.00
N GLY A 468 -5.37 -18.60 -4.87
CA GLY A 468 -4.94 -19.92 -4.40
C GLY A 468 -6.09 -20.92 -4.26
N PHE A 469 -7.28 -20.44 -3.88
CA PHE A 469 -8.53 -21.20 -3.87
C PHE A 469 -9.52 -20.64 -4.91
N ASN A 470 -9.40 -21.12 -6.15
CA ASN A 470 -10.26 -20.72 -7.26
C ASN A 470 -11.60 -21.46 -7.25
N ASN A 471 -12.45 -21.15 -6.26
CA ASN A 471 -13.81 -21.66 -6.15
C ASN A 471 -14.83 -20.54 -6.38
N THR A 472 -15.70 -20.68 -7.39
CA THR A 472 -16.63 -19.60 -7.81
C THR A 472 -17.60 -19.14 -6.72
N GLN A 473 -17.99 -20.01 -5.80
CA GLN A 473 -18.85 -19.61 -4.67
C GLN A 473 -18.05 -18.85 -3.61
N PHE A 474 -16.80 -19.24 -3.36
CA PHE A 474 -15.91 -18.53 -2.45
C PHE A 474 -15.54 -17.15 -2.99
N LEU A 475 -15.09 -17.06 -4.26
CA LEU A 475 -14.74 -15.80 -4.92
C LEU A 475 -15.87 -14.77 -4.79
N ALA A 476 -17.09 -15.14 -5.21
CA ALA A 476 -18.27 -14.28 -5.13
C ALA A 476 -18.68 -13.93 -3.68
N ALA A 477 -18.46 -14.83 -2.72
CA ALA A 477 -18.79 -14.60 -1.31
C ALA A 477 -17.77 -13.72 -0.58
N PHE A 478 -16.50 -13.79 -0.97
CA PHE A 478 -15.45 -12.93 -0.48
C PHE A 478 -15.56 -11.54 -1.11
N SER A 479 -15.25 -11.38 -2.40
CA SER A 479 -15.25 -10.06 -3.07
C SER A 479 -16.58 -9.33 -2.89
N GLY A 480 -17.69 -10.03 -3.12
CA GLY A 480 -19.05 -9.49 -3.05
C GLY A 480 -19.40 -8.88 -1.70
N ALA A 481 -18.84 -9.35 -0.57
CA ALA A 481 -19.12 -8.76 0.75
C ALA A 481 -18.47 -7.36 0.91
N PHE A 482 -17.23 -7.20 0.43
CA PHE A 482 -16.51 -5.91 0.47
C PHE A 482 -17.16 -4.91 -0.50
N LEU A 483 -17.48 -5.33 -1.72
CA LEU A 483 -18.13 -4.46 -2.70
C LEU A 483 -19.58 -4.13 -2.32
N SER A 484 -20.29 -5.01 -1.59
CA SER A 484 -21.56 -4.67 -0.95
C SER A 484 -21.39 -3.52 0.04
N PHE A 485 -20.42 -3.60 0.95
CA PHE A 485 -20.11 -2.53 1.89
C PHE A 485 -19.75 -1.20 1.18
N VAL A 486 -19.05 -1.22 0.04
CA VAL A 486 -18.79 -0.01 -0.76
C VAL A 486 -20.10 0.66 -1.20
N VAL A 487 -21.07 -0.13 -1.67
CA VAL A 487 -22.37 0.34 -2.18
C VAL A 487 -23.31 0.79 -1.06
N SER A 488 -23.48 -0.01 -0.01
CA SER A 488 -24.51 0.16 1.03
C SER A 488 -23.99 0.72 2.37
N GLN A 489 -22.71 0.50 2.70
CA GLN A 489 -22.09 0.59 4.04
C GLN A 489 -22.43 -0.57 5.00
N ASP A 490 -22.94 -1.69 4.48
CA ASP A 490 -23.22 -2.92 5.23
C ASP A 490 -22.90 -4.15 4.34
N PRO A 491 -21.97 -5.05 4.72
CA PRO A 491 -21.66 -6.25 3.92
C PRO A 491 -22.83 -7.23 3.80
N ASN A 492 -23.91 -7.05 4.58
CA ASN A 492 -25.13 -7.86 4.51
C ASN A 492 -26.13 -7.39 3.46
N ASP A 493 -26.06 -6.13 3.01
CA ASP A 493 -26.92 -5.60 1.93
C ASP A 493 -26.31 -5.96 0.57
N LYS A 494 -26.47 -7.24 0.20
CA LYS A 494 -25.70 -7.88 -0.87
C LYS A 494 -26.09 -7.37 -2.26
N ILE A 495 -25.10 -6.90 -3.02
CA ILE A 495 -25.22 -6.55 -4.45
C ILE A 495 -25.62 -7.73 -5.35
N ALA A 496 -25.32 -8.97 -4.91
CA ALA A 496 -25.67 -10.21 -5.59
C ALA A 496 -25.85 -11.35 -4.56
N PRO A 497 -26.64 -12.40 -4.84
CA PRO A 497 -26.77 -13.55 -3.94
C PRO A 497 -25.44 -14.31 -3.78
N THR A 498 -24.93 -14.40 -2.55
CA THR A 498 -23.71 -15.15 -2.19
C THR A 498 -23.96 -16.16 -1.07
N ILE A 499 -23.04 -17.09 -0.86
CA ILE A 499 -23.06 -18.04 0.26
C ILE A 499 -22.62 -17.44 1.60
N THR A 500 -22.11 -16.20 1.63
CA THR A 500 -21.70 -15.51 2.88
C THR A 500 -22.85 -15.54 3.89
N PRO A 501 -22.66 -16.02 5.13
CA PRO A 501 -23.70 -15.93 6.16
C PRO A 501 -23.93 -14.46 6.57
N PHE A 502 -24.87 -14.22 7.48
CA PHE A 502 -25.04 -12.90 8.06
C PHE A 502 -23.76 -12.53 8.82
N TRP A 503 -23.15 -11.41 8.44
CA TRP A 503 -21.94 -10.87 9.04
C TRP A 503 -22.37 -9.95 10.18
N ASP A 504 -22.37 -10.51 11.38
CA ASP A 504 -22.59 -9.77 12.62
C ASP A 504 -21.58 -8.62 12.74
N MET A 505 -22.08 -7.46 13.19
CA MET A 505 -21.21 -6.33 13.52
C MET A 505 -20.26 -6.71 14.66
N TYR A 506 -19.04 -6.18 14.60
CA TYR A 506 -18.06 -6.31 15.66
C TYR A 506 -18.63 -5.75 16.97
N SER A 507 -18.90 -6.66 17.91
CA SER A 507 -19.50 -6.35 19.20
C SER A 507 -18.79 -7.13 20.31
N ASN A 508 -18.66 -6.51 21.49
CA ASN A 508 -17.94 -7.06 22.65
C ASN A 508 -16.50 -7.57 22.38
N GLY A 509 -15.86 -7.08 21.31
CA GLY A 509 -14.45 -7.34 21.01
C GLY A 509 -14.13 -8.63 20.26
N SER A 510 -15.12 -9.48 19.94
CA SER A 510 -14.84 -10.86 19.52
C SER A 510 -15.40 -11.31 18.17
N THR A 511 -16.46 -10.73 17.60
CA THR A 511 -17.08 -11.33 16.40
C THR A 511 -16.22 -11.18 15.12
N VAL A 512 -15.96 -12.28 14.41
CA VAL A 512 -15.15 -12.34 13.17
C VAL A 512 -15.86 -13.16 12.09
N MET A 513 -15.90 -12.69 10.84
CA MET A 513 -16.22 -13.55 9.68
C MET A 513 -14.94 -14.23 9.18
N VAL A 514 -14.91 -15.55 9.23
CA VAL A 514 -13.80 -16.37 8.73
C VAL A 514 -14.10 -16.80 7.30
N PHE A 515 -13.15 -16.59 6.41
CA PHE A 515 -13.20 -17.02 5.01
C PHE A 515 -12.12 -18.08 4.76
N ASN A 516 -12.52 -19.34 4.83
CA ASN A 516 -11.64 -20.51 4.79
C ASN A 516 -12.10 -21.54 3.72
N GLN A 517 -11.40 -22.66 3.63
CA GLN A 517 -11.78 -23.86 2.89
C GLN A 517 -11.75 -25.09 3.81
N THR A 518 -12.59 -26.09 3.51
CA THR A 518 -12.54 -27.40 4.17
C THR A 518 -11.36 -28.23 3.65
N VAL A 519 -11.07 -29.34 4.32
CA VAL A 519 -10.09 -30.36 3.87
C VAL A 519 -10.46 -31.05 2.55
N ASP A 520 -11.69 -30.87 2.07
CA ASP A 520 -12.22 -31.42 0.81
C ASP A 520 -12.34 -30.33 -0.29
N ASP A 521 -11.60 -29.22 -0.17
CA ASP A 521 -11.59 -28.05 -1.07
C ASP A 521 -12.98 -27.42 -1.31
N LEU A 522 -13.83 -27.41 -0.28
CA LEU A 522 -15.13 -26.73 -0.28
C LEU A 522 -15.05 -25.38 0.46
N PRO A 523 -15.81 -24.35 0.07
CA PRO A 523 -15.86 -23.09 0.80
C PRO A 523 -16.35 -23.29 2.24
N ASP A 524 -15.60 -22.76 3.20
CA ASP A 524 -15.96 -22.70 4.61
C ASP A 524 -16.02 -21.23 5.05
N ILE A 525 -17.22 -20.66 5.07
CA ILE A 525 -17.44 -19.25 5.39
C ILE A 525 -18.43 -19.17 6.55
N HIS A 526 -17.96 -18.75 7.72
CA HIS A 526 -18.73 -18.76 8.96
C HIS A 526 -18.35 -17.60 9.87
N VAL A 527 -19.26 -17.26 10.79
CA VAL A 527 -18.97 -16.34 11.89
C VAL A 527 -18.38 -17.14 13.05
N ASP A 528 -17.25 -16.65 13.58
CA ASP A 528 -16.55 -17.19 14.74
C ASP A 528 -16.24 -16.07 15.76
N THR A 529 -15.63 -16.45 16.88
CA THR A 529 -15.07 -15.53 17.87
C THR A 529 -13.55 -15.47 17.78
N ALA A 530 -12.99 -14.25 17.75
CA ALA A 530 -11.56 -13.99 17.87
C ALA A 530 -10.98 -14.68 19.11
N ASP A 531 -9.79 -15.25 18.95
CA ASP A 531 -9.12 -16.01 19.99
C ASP A 531 -8.86 -15.16 21.25
N ALA A 532 -9.28 -15.68 22.40
CA ALA A 532 -9.19 -14.95 23.67
C ALA A 532 -7.74 -14.64 24.08
N SER A 533 -6.78 -15.52 23.74
CA SER A 533 -5.36 -15.28 24.03
C SER A 533 -4.76 -14.23 23.09
N GLN A 534 -5.20 -14.17 21.82
CA GLN A 534 -4.85 -13.08 20.92
C GLN A 534 -5.41 -11.75 21.42
N LEU A 535 -6.65 -11.69 21.91
CA LEU A 535 -7.22 -10.46 22.49
C LEU A 535 -6.47 -10.02 23.77
N GLU A 536 -5.95 -10.95 24.56
CA GLU A 536 -5.06 -10.66 25.69
C GLU A 536 -3.71 -10.10 25.23
N ARG A 537 -3.05 -10.70 24.24
CA ARG A 537 -1.81 -10.16 23.64
C ARG A 537 -2.02 -8.80 22.97
N CYS A 538 -3.15 -8.58 22.29
CA CYS A 538 -3.53 -7.27 21.78
C CYS A 538 -3.79 -6.24 22.89
N SER A 539 -4.23 -6.67 24.07
CA SER A 539 -4.38 -5.79 25.24
C SER A 539 -3.01 -5.40 25.81
N PHE A 540 -2.03 -6.32 25.81
CA PHE A 540 -0.64 -6.00 26.12
C PHE A 540 -0.07 -4.95 25.14
N TRP A 541 -0.13 -5.19 23.82
CA TRP A 541 0.37 -4.24 22.81
C TRP A 541 -0.23 -2.84 22.96
N ASN A 542 -1.53 -2.76 23.25
CA ASN A 542 -2.23 -1.50 23.48
C ASN A 542 -1.76 -0.74 24.74
N SER A 543 -1.27 -1.48 25.75
CA SER A 543 -0.73 -0.93 27.00
C SER A 543 0.70 -0.39 26.83
N VAL A 544 1.50 -1.02 25.95
CA VAL A 544 2.87 -0.59 25.62
C VAL A 544 2.96 0.34 24.40
N GLY A 545 1.83 0.78 23.84
CA GLY A 545 1.75 1.64 22.65
C GLY A 545 2.62 2.92 22.70
N ALA A 546 2.83 3.49 23.89
CA ALA A 546 3.73 4.64 24.08
C ALA A 546 5.22 4.31 23.85
N LEU A 547 5.62 3.05 24.05
CA LEU A 547 6.97 2.54 23.81
C LEU A 547 7.11 2.00 22.39
N THR A 548 6.14 1.22 21.87
CA THR A 548 6.15 0.80 20.46
C THR A 548 6.02 1.99 19.49
N GLY A 549 5.41 3.09 19.94
CA GLY A 549 5.19 4.29 19.13
C GLY A 549 3.88 4.28 18.35
N GLN A 550 2.88 3.51 18.77
CA GLN A 550 1.61 3.27 18.07
C GLN A 550 0.42 4.01 18.71
#